data_AF-A0AAJ2FSD3-F1
#
_entry.id   AF-A0AAJ2FSD3-F1
#
_cell.length_a   1.000
_cell.length_b   1.000
_cell.length_c   1.000
_cell.angle_alpha   90.00
_cell.angle_beta   90.00
_cell.angle_gamma   90.00
#
_symmetry.space_group_name_H-M   'P 1'
#
loop_
_entity.id
_entity.type
_entity.pdbx_description
1 polymer ?
#
loop_
_entity_poly.entity_id
_entity_poly.type
_entity_poly.pdbx_seq_one_letter_code
_entity_poly.pdbx_strand_id
1 'polypeptide(L)' 'MYKAKRKNEKAKAQVRAKVEHPFRVIKRQFGYVKVRFRGLAKNTAQMMTLFALSNLWMARRHLLSSAEKVRL' A
#
# COMPACT_ATOMS: atom_id res chain seq x y z
N MET A 1 -12.23 -21.25 -25.31
CA MET A 1 -11.13 -20.25 -25.30
C MET A 1 -11.44 -18.98 -24.48
N TYR A 2 -12.62 -18.35 -24.62
CA TYR A 2 -12.95 -17.08 -23.94
C TYR A 2 -13.07 -17.15 -22.39
N LYS A 3 -13.60 -18.25 -21.82
CA LYS A 3 -13.77 -18.38 -20.36
C LYS A 3 -12.43 -18.40 -19.60
N ALA A 4 -11.39 -19.02 -20.15
CA ALA A 4 -10.08 -19.12 -19.52
C ALA A 4 -9.34 -17.76 -19.51
N LYS A 5 -9.37 -17.03 -20.63
CA LYS A 5 -8.82 -15.65 -20.71
C LYS A 5 -9.50 -14.71 -19.70
N ARG A 6 -10.83 -14.74 -19.61
CA ARG A 6 -11.60 -13.93 -18.63
C ARG A 6 -11.24 -14.22 -17.18
N LYS A 7 -11.03 -15.50 -16.81
CA LYS A 7 -10.60 -15.87 -15.45
C LYS A 7 -9.22 -15.30 -15.13
N ASN A 8 -8.27 -15.39 -16.05
CA ASN A 8 -6.92 -14.84 -15.88
C ASN A 8 -6.92 -13.31 -15.78
N GLU A 9 -7.71 -12.62 -16.60
CA GLU A 9 -7.85 -11.16 -16.55
C GLU A 9 -8.49 -10.70 -15.22
N LYS A 10 -9.51 -11.43 -14.74
CA LYS A 10 -10.14 -11.17 -13.45
C LYS A 10 -9.14 -11.32 -12.30
N ALA A 11 -8.33 -12.38 -12.30
CA ALA A 11 -7.29 -12.58 -11.29
C ALA A 11 -6.25 -11.44 -11.32
N LYS A 12 -5.77 -11.04 -12.51
CA LYS A 12 -4.85 -9.90 -12.67
C LYS A 12 -5.45 -8.58 -12.19
N ALA A 13 -6.74 -8.33 -12.47
CA ALA A 13 -7.44 -7.14 -12.01
C ALA A 13 -7.59 -7.12 -10.48
N GLN A 14 -7.92 -8.26 -9.86
CA GLN A 14 -8.02 -8.38 -8.41
C GLN A 14 -6.69 -8.11 -7.71
N VAL A 15 -5.59 -8.66 -8.25
CA VAL A 15 -4.24 -8.38 -7.72
C VAL A 15 -3.93 -6.90 -7.86
N ARG A 16 -4.15 -6.29 -9.03
CA ARG A 16 -3.93 -4.86 -9.27
C ARG A 16 -4.67 -3.97 -8.28
N ALA A 17 -5.96 -4.22 -8.07
CA ALA A 17 -6.76 -3.46 -7.12
C ALA A 17 -6.19 -3.50 -5.69
N LYS A 18 -5.63 -4.64 -5.26
CA LYS A 18 -4.97 -4.76 -3.95
C LYS A 18 -3.69 -3.94 -3.86
N VAL A 19 -2.86 -3.92 -4.91
CA VAL A 19 -1.59 -3.16 -4.90
C VAL A 19 -1.83 -1.66 -5.11
N GLU A 20 -2.82 -1.27 -5.90
CA GLU A 20 -3.17 0.14 -6.14
C GLU A 20 -3.53 0.88 -4.85
N HIS A 21 -4.09 0.19 -3.87
CA HIS A 21 -4.49 0.79 -2.60
C HIS A 21 -3.31 1.37 -1.78
N PRO A 22 -2.25 0.62 -1.42
CA PRO A 22 -1.07 1.19 -0.76
C PRO A 22 -0.35 2.23 -1.62
N PHE A 23 -0.30 2.07 -2.95
CA PHE A 23 0.25 3.10 -3.84
C PHE A 23 -0.53 4.42 -3.75
N ARG A 24 -1.87 4.36 -3.67
CA ARG A 24 -2.71 5.55 -3.47
C ARG A 24 -2.40 6.21 -2.14
N VAL A 25 -2.27 5.44 -1.06
CA VAL A 25 -1.93 5.96 0.28
C VAL A 25 -0.57 6.66 0.24
N ILE A 26 0.44 6.02 -0.34
CA ILE A 26 1.80 6.60 -0.46
C ILE A 26 1.79 7.91 -1.26
N LYS A 27 1.11 7.94 -2.40
CA LYS A 27 1.08 9.13 -3.27
C LYS A 27 0.22 10.26 -2.73
N ARG A 28 -0.94 9.96 -2.13
CA ARG A 28 -1.92 10.97 -1.69
C ARG A 28 -1.77 11.34 -0.23
N GLN A 29 -1.62 10.37 0.68
CA GLN A 29 -1.56 10.64 2.12
C GLN A 29 -0.14 11.03 2.57
N PHE A 30 0.88 10.34 2.05
CA PHE A 30 2.28 10.62 2.37
C PHE A 30 2.96 11.59 1.39
N GLY A 31 2.27 11.99 0.32
CA GLY A 31 2.75 13.01 -0.62
C GLY A 31 3.96 12.60 -1.47
N TYR A 32 4.23 11.29 -1.62
CA TYR A 32 5.36 10.81 -2.42
C TYR A 32 5.03 10.84 -3.92
N VAL A 33 5.04 12.05 -4.49
CA VAL A 33 4.74 12.30 -5.91
C VAL A 33 6.02 12.38 -6.77
N LYS A 34 7.16 12.74 -6.16
CA LYS A 34 8.46 12.86 -6.83
C LYS A 34 9.58 12.33 -5.92
N VAL A 35 10.63 11.77 -6.53
CA VAL A 35 11.85 11.36 -5.80
C VAL A 35 12.49 12.58 -5.13
N ARG A 36 12.91 12.44 -3.88
CA ARG A 36 13.47 13.55 -3.09
C ARG A 36 14.99 13.56 -3.04
N PHE A 37 15.61 12.38 -3.04
CA PHE A 37 17.05 12.26 -2.82
C PHE A 37 17.83 12.08 -4.12
N ARG A 38 19.05 12.62 -4.14
CA ARG A 38 20.06 12.32 -5.15
C ARG A 38 20.69 10.96 -4.81
N GLY A 39 20.24 9.91 -5.49
CA GLY A 39 20.76 8.55 -5.35
C GLY A 39 19.65 7.49 -5.19
N LEU A 40 19.81 6.38 -5.92
CA LEU A 40 18.85 5.25 -5.92
C LEU A 40 18.68 4.65 -4.52
N ALA A 41 19.78 4.39 -3.81
CA ALA A 41 19.74 3.76 -2.49
C ALA A 41 18.87 4.52 -1.47
N LYS A 42 19.00 5.85 -1.41
CA LYS A 42 18.23 6.70 -0.49
C LYS A 42 16.75 6.75 -0.84
N ASN A 43 16.42 6.82 -2.13
CA ASN A 43 15.04 6.77 -2.59
C ASN A 43 14.39 5.40 -2.33
N THR A 44 15.13 4.30 -2.53
CA THR A 44 14.64 2.95 -2.22
C THR A 44 14.37 2.79 -0.74
N ALA A 45 15.29 3.21 0.14
CA ALA A 45 15.08 3.16 1.59
C ALA A 45 13.85 3.99 2.02
N GLN A 46 13.68 5.19 1.44
CA GLN A 46 12.49 6.02 1.68
C GLN A 46 11.20 5.30 1.23
N MET A 47 11.21 4.70 0.03
CA MET A 47 10.04 3.99 -0.50
C MET A 47 9.67 2.78 0.37
N MET A 48 10.65 1.98 0.80
CA MET A 48 10.42 0.84 1.70
C MET A 48 9.81 1.28 3.04
N THR A 49 10.30 2.39 3.59
CA THR A 49 9.75 2.97 4.82
C THR A 49 8.30 3.41 4.62
N LEU A 50 7.99 4.09 3.51
CA LEU A 50 6.63 4.52 3.18
C LEU A 50 5.67 3.34 2.97
N PHE A 51 6.16 2.23 2.40
CA PHE A 51 5.37 1.00 2.31
C PHE A 51 5.04 0.43 3.69
N ALA A 52 6.00 0.34 4.60
CA ALA A 52 5.76 -0.09 5.97
C ALA A 52 4.73 0.82 6.68
N LEU A 53 4.87 2.15 6.53
CA LEU A 53 3.92 3.11 7.09
C LEU A 53 2.53 3.01 6.45
N SER A 54 2.44 2.72 5.15
CA SER A 54 1.16 2.50 4.48
C SER A 54 0.42 1.29 5.05
N ASN A 55 1.14 0.21 5.40
CA ASN A 55 0.56 -0.96 6.04
C ASN A 55 -0.02 -0.63 7.42
N LEU A 56 0.71 0.15 8.22
CA LEU A 56 0.22 0.64 9.51
C LEU A 56 -1.02 1.54 9.35
N TRP A 57 -0.99 2.45 8.37
CA TRP A 57 -2.12 3.34 8.09
C TRP A 57 -3.38 2.56 7.67
N MET A 58 -3.23 1.50 6.88
CA MET A 58 -4.35 0.62 6.51
C MET A 58 -4.89 -0.15 7.73
N ALA A 59 -4.01 -0.61 8.62
CA ALA A 59 -4.38 -1.31 9.84
C ALA A 59 -4.91 -0.41 10.97
N ARG A 60 -4.85 0.92 10.83
CA ARG A 60 -5.14 1.90 11.90
C ARG A 60 -6.46 1.65 12.63
N ARG A 61 -7.53 1.25 11.93
CA ARG A 61 -8.85 1.02 12.54
C ARG A 61 -8.82 -0.17 13.49
N HIS A 62 -8.13 -1.24 13.10
CA HIS A 62 -7.93 -2.41 13.94
C HIS A 62 -6.98 -2.11 15.10
N LEU A 63 -5.89 -1.39 14.84
CA LEU A 63 -4.90 -1.03 15.86
C LEU A 63 -5.49 -0.11 16.94
N LEU A 64 -6.27 0.90 16.56
CA LEU A 64 -6.92 1.82 17.49
C LEU A 64 -7.99 1.09 18.32
N SER A 65 -8.81 0.24 17.69
CA SER A 65 -9.80 -0.56 18.42
C SER A 65 -9.16 -1.56 19.40
N SER A 66 -8.03 -2.17 19.04
CA SER A 66 -7.27 -3.02 19.97
C SER A 66 -6.61 -2.23 21.09
N ALA A 67 -6.09 -1.03 20.80
CA ALA A 67 -5.48 -0.16 21.81
C ALA A 67 -6.50 0.33 22.85
N GLU A 68 -7.74 0.62 22.43
CA GLU A 68 -8.85 0.95 23.33
C GLU A 68 -9.20 -0.22 24.26
N LYS A 69 -9.21 -1.46 23.75
CA LYS A 69 -9.44 -2.67 24.56
C LYS A 69 -8.33 -2.97 25.56
N VAL A 70 -7.09 -2.56 25.30
CA VAL A 70 -5.96 -2.76 26.22
C VAL A 70 -5.94 -1.72 27.35
N ARG A 71 -6.61 -0.58 27.17
CA ARG A 71 -6.69 0.49 28.18
C ARG A 71 -7.88 0.34 29.15
N LEU A 72 -8.81 -0.57 28.87
CA LEU A 72 -9.92 -0.96 29.75
C LEU A 72 -9.54 -2.20 30.55
#